data_AF-A0A450YHS8-F1
#
_entry.id   AF-A0A450YHS8-F1
#
_cell.length_a   1.000
_cell.length_b   1.000
_cell.length_c   1.000
_cell.angle_alpha   90.00
_cell.angle_beta   90.00
_cell.angle_gamma   90.00
#
_symmetry.space_group_name_H-M   'P 1'
#
loop_
_entity.id
_entity.type
_entity.pdbx_description
1 polymer ?
#
loop_
_entity_poly.entity_id
_entity_poly.type
_entity_poly.pdbx_seq_one_letter_code
_entity_poly.pdbx_strand_id
1 'polypeptide(L)'
;METYLFEVLHLMLRYFHLVAGMAWIGASFYLMWLDNNLKGPSQWNRGKDVPKDVGILDGGGLYATTKHAHANEPEKMSKSLDWFRWNVHATWLTGGALLILLYYVGADTHLLDPDKSSIGIFTALCISLGSLVLGWFIYDSLCRSSLINHGRLFVVIIIGCFAICSFLLDQFLQNRAAYIHMGALIGACMAGNVFYKILPCQRYLINELAAGRIPAPGPGIVARIYATHNHYAAFPMIFIMIGSHFPFIFDHDHGWLALIALFVIGIRIRHYFILGHRGTR
;
A
#
# COMPACT_ATOMS: atom_id res chain seq x y z
N MET A 1 -7.03 20.58 30.65
CA MET A 1 -8.12 20.35 29.67
C MET A 1 -7.55 20.20 28.26
N GLU A 2 -6.69 21.12 27.82
CA GLU A 2 -6.02 21.06 26.50
C GLU A 2 -5.18 19.78 26.30
N THR A 3 -4.36 19.39 27.29
CA THR A 3 -3.54 18.16 27.22
C THR A 3 -4.38 16.89 27.06
N TYR A 4 -5.49 16.80 27.79
CA TYR A 4 -6.42 15.67 27.69
C TYR A 4 -7.12 15.62 26.33
N LEU A 5 -7.54 16.77 25.79
CA LEU A 5 -8.13 16.84 24.45
C LEU A 5 -7.14 16.40 23.37
N PHE A 6 -5.86 16.77 23.52
CA PHE A 6 -4.79 16.38 22.63
C PHE A 6 -4.54 14.86 22.66
N GLU A 7 -4.51 14.24 23.84
CA GLU A 7 -4.41 12.77 24.00
C GLU A 7 -5.59 12.03 23.36
N VAL A 8 -6.82 12.52 23.58
CA VAL A 8 -8.03 11.96 22.95
C VAL A 8 -7.94 12.07 21.43
N LEU A 9 -7.52 13.23 20.90
CA LEU A 9 -7.34 13.42 19.45
C LEU A 9 -6.29 12.46 18.88
N HIS A 10 -5.16 12.27 19.58
CA HIS A 10 -4.13 11.30 19.21
C HIS A 10 -4.69 9.88 19.11
N LEU A 11 -5.45 9.44 20.13
CA LEU A 11 -6.06 8.13 20.15
C LEU A 11 -7.06 7.95 19.01
N MET A 12 -7.96 8.93 18.85
CA MET A 12 -8.99 8.89 17.80
C MET A 12 -8.39 8.82 16.40
N LEU A 13 -7.39 9.65 16.10
CA LEU A 13 -6.75 9.66 14.78
C LEU A 13 -5.99 8.36 14.51
N ARG A 14 -5.24 7.83 15.50
CA ARG A 14 -4.52 6.55 15.36
C ARG A 14 -5.49 5.40 15.14
N TYR A 15 -6.57 5.34 15.92
CA TYR A 15 -7.60 4.32 15.79
C TYR A 15 -8.29 4.40 14.43
N PHE A 16 -8.71 5.59 14.01
CA PHE A 16 -9.34 5.77 12.71
C PHE A 16 -8.40 5.41 11.56
N HIS A 17 -7.13 5.82 11.62
CA HIS A 17 -6.13 5.46 10.61
C HIS A 17 -5.92 3.95 10.52
N LEU A 18 -5.84 3.27 11.68
CA LEU A 18 -5.74 1.81 11.74
C LEU A 18 -6.95 1.14 11.08
N VAL A 19 -8.16 1.57 11.41
CA VAL A 19 -9.41 1.04 10.82
C VAL A 19 -9.47 1.27 9.32
N ALA A 20 -9.14 2.48 8.85
CA ALA A 20 -9.09 2.81 7.44
C ALA A 20 -8.06 1.95 6.68
N GLY A 21 -6.86 1.80 7.26
CA GLY A 21 -5.79 0.95 6.72
C GLY A 21 -6.20 -0.52 6.64
N MET A 22 -6.85 -1.06 7.67
CA MET A 22 -7.38 -2.43 7.66
C MET A 22 -8.44 -2.62 6.57
N ALA A 23 -9.36 -1.68 6.42
CA ALA A 23 -10.38 -1.74 5.36
C ALA A 23 -9.76 -1.70 3.95
N TRP A 24 -8.71 -0.88 3.75
CA TRP A 24 -8.04 -0.79 2.46
C TRP A 24 -7.18 -2.02 2.15
N ILE A 25 -6.29 -2.40 3.06
CA ILE A 25 -5.37 -3.53 2.87
C ILE A 25 -6.15 -4.84 2.83
N GLY A 26 -7.15 -5.01 3.69
CA GLY A 26 -8.02 -6.18 3.73
C GLY A 26 -8.77 -6.40 2.42
N ALA A 27 -9.40 -5.33 1.87
CA ALA A 27 -10.04 -5.41 0.55
C ALA A 27 -9.03 -5.78 -0.55
N SER A 28 -7.83 -5.21 -0.50
CA SER A 28 -6.76 -5.54 -1.45
C SER A 28 -6.34 -7.01 -1.39
N PHE A 29 -6.26 -7.58 -0.19
CA PHE A 29 -5.92 -9.00 0.02
C PHE A 29 -7.01 -9.92 -0.49
N TYR A 30 -8.26 -9.59 -0.19
CA TYR A 30 -9.41 -10.35 -0.66
C TYR A 30 -9.50 -10.35 -2.19
N LEU A 31 -9.36 -9.19 -2.84
CA LEU A 31 -9.42 -9.09 -4.31
C LEU A 31 -8.28 -9.84 -4.99
N MET A 32 -7.07 -9.86 -4.41
CA MET A 32 -5.97 -10.66 -4.95
C MET A 32 -6.19 -12.15 -4.73
N TRP A 33 -6.71 -12.55 -3.56
CA TRP A 33 -7.08 -13.94 -3.31
C TRP A 33 -8.12 -14.40 -4.34
N LEU A 34 -9.17 -13.58 -4.55
CA LEU A 34 -10.21 -13.80 -5.54
C LEU A 34 -9.58 -14.01 -6.93
N ASP A 35 -8.73 -13.09 -7.38
CA ASP A 35 -8.08 -13.15 -8.69
C ASP A 35 -7.20 -14.40 -8.89
N ASN A 36 -6.54 -14.89 -7.83
CA ASN A 36 -5.71 -16.10 -7.90
C ASN A 36 -6.52 -17.41 -7.82
N ASN A 37 -7.75 -17.38 -7.28
CA ASN A 37 -8.58 -18.57 -7.08
C ASN A 37 -9.71 -18.75 -8.11
N LEU A 38 -9.85 -17.80 -9.05
CA LEU A 38 -10.75 -17.94 -10.19
C LEU A 38 -10.30 -19.09 -11.12
N LYS A 39 -11.15 -20.12 -11.21
CA LYS A 39 -10.93 -21.32 -12.03
C LYS A 39 -11.87 -21.30 -13.23
N GLY A 40 -11.74 -22.27 -14.14
CA GLY A 40 -12.70 -22.46 -15.22
C GLY A 40 -14.13 -22.67 -14.68
N PRO A 41 -15.17 -22.48 -15.51
CA PRO A 41 -16.56 -22.43 -15.05
C PRO A 41 -16.94 -23.66 -14.24
N SER A 42 -17.43 -23.43 -13.03
CA SER A 42 -18.04 -24.45 -12.19
C SER A 42 -19.24 -25.09 -12.87
N GLN A 43 -19.71 -26.24 -12.36
CA GLN A 43 -20.91 -26.89 -12.87
C GLN A 43 -22.13 -25.96 -12.88
N TRP A 44 -22.26 -25.04 -11.92
CA TRP A 44 -23.36 -24.07 -11.84
C TRP A 44 -23.35 -23.04 -12.99
N ASN A 45 -22.17 -22.76 -13.54
CA ASN A 45 -21.96 -21.79 -14.61
C ASN A 45 -21.55 -22.43 -15.95
N ARG A 46 -21.53 -23.76 -16.05
CA ARG A 46 -21.34 -24.46 -17.32
C ARG A 46 -22.44 -24.07 -18.30
N GLY A 47 -22.06 -23.71 -19.52
CA GLY A 47 -22.98 -23.27 -20.57
C GLY A 47 -23.39 -21.80 -20.47
N LYS A 48 -22.93 -21.05 -19.46
CA LYS A 48 -23.05 -19.58 -19.41
C LYS A 48 -21.79 -18.95 -19.99
N ASP A 49 -21.88 -17.70 -20.46
CA ASP A 49 -20.72 -16.89 -20.88
C ASP A 49 -19.91 -16.37 -19.67
N VAL A 50 -19.51 -17.30 -18.81
CA VAL A 50 -18.73 -17.06 -17.60
C VAL A 50 -17.42 -17.82 -17.75
N PRO A 51 -16.33 -17.14 -18.14
CA PRO A 51 -15.07 -17.81 -18.42
C PRO A 51 -14.37 -18.27 -17.15
N LYS A 52 -14.57 -17.59 -16.02
CA LYS A 52 -14.04 -18.01 -14.72
C LYS A 52 -14.97 -17.69 -13.56
N ASP A 53 -15.01 -18.56 -12.57
CA ASP A 53 -15.74 -18.35 -11.32
C ASP A 53 -15.01 -18.91 -10.08
N VAL A 54 -15.49 -18.50 -8.92
CA VAL A 54 -15.10 -19.07 -7.62
C VAL A 54 -16.32 -19.10 -6.70
N GLY A 55 -16.47 -20.21 -5.96
CA GLY A 55 -17.42 -20.34 -4.87
C GLY A 55 -16.78 -19.91 -3.55
N ILE A 56 -17.49 -19.09 -2.77
CA ILE A 56 -17.07 -18.62 -1.46
C ILE A 56 -18.16 -18.99 -0.46
N LEU A 57 -17.76 -19.59 0.65
CA LEU A 57 -18.66 -19.84 1.78
C LEU A 57 -18.31 -18.82 2.87
N ASP A 58 -19.27 -17.99 3.25
CA ASP A 58 -19.11 -17.05 4.37
C ASP A 58 -20.43 -16.84 5.10
N GLY A 59 -20.41 -16.70 6.43
CA GLY A 59 -21.60 -16.45 7.25
C GLY A 59 -22.75 -17.46 7.08
N GLY A 60 -22.48 -18.66 6.54
CA GLY A 60 -23.49 -19.67 6.19
C GLY A 60 -24.10 -19.54 4.79
N GLY A 61 -23.71 -18.52 4.01
CA GLY A 61 -24.12 -18.30 2.63
C GLY A 61 -23.09 -18.80 1.61
N LEU A 62 -23.58 -19.35 0.50
CA LEU A 62 -22.76 -19.70 -0.67
C LEU A 62 -22.83 -18.56 -1.70
N TYR A 63 -21.69 -17.92 -1.94
CA TYR A 63 -21.51 -16.86 -2.93
C TYR A 63 -20.81 -17.42 -4.15
N ALA A 64 -21.32 -17.11 -5.34
CA ALA A 64 -20.66 -17.40 -6.61
C ALA A 64 -20.18 -16.09 -7.22
N THR A 65 -18.86 -15.89 -7.30
CA THR A 65 -18.27 -14.71 -7.93
C THR A 65 -17.73 -15.08 -9.30
N THR A 66 -18.15 -14.33 -10.32
CA THR A 66 -17.77 -14.55 -11.71
C THR A 66 -16.83 -13.45 -12.19
N LYS A 67 -15.84 -13.82 -13.00
CA LYS A 67 -15.01 -12.87 -13.74
C LYS A 67 -15.31 -12.98 -15.21
N HIS A 68 -15.88 -11.92 -15.76
CA HIS A 68 -16.16 -11.81 -17.19
C HIS A 68 -14.87 -11.39 -17.91
N ALA A 69 -14.41 -12.22 -18.86
CA ALA A 69 -13.17 -11.95 -19.61
C ALA A 69 -13.34 -10.79 -20.59
N HIS A 70 -14.58 -10.58 -21.03
CA HIS A 70 -14.99 -9.46 -21.85
C HIS A 70 -16.24 -8.88 -21.20
N ALA A 71 -16.19 -7.64 -20.75
CA ALA A 71 -17.39 -6.96 -20.28
C ALA A 71 -18.23 -6.47 -21.48
N ASN A 72 -18.46 -7.37 -22.45
CA ASN A 72 -19.20 -7.08 -23.68
C ASN A 72 -20.72 -6.98 -23.47
N GLU A 73 -21.18 -6.99 -22.22
CA GLU A 73 -22.59 -6.85 -21.87
C GLU A 73 -22.77 -5.70 -20.86
N PRO A 74 -22.73 -4.44 -21.32
CA PRO A 74 -22.96 -3.27 -20.46
C PRO A 74 -24.30 -3.34 -19.72
N GLU A 75 -25.30 -4.01 -20.32
CA GLU A 75 -26.64 -4.22 -19.76
C GLU A 75 -26.64 -5.10 -18.50
N LYS A 76 -25.64 -5.97 -18.32
CA LYS A 76 -25.50 -6.81 -17.11
C LYS A 76 -24.56 -6.23 -16.06
N MET A 77 -23.96 -5.07 -16.33
CA MET A 77 -23.15 -4.35 -15.35
C MET A 77 -24.09 -3.78 -14.28
N SER A 78 -23.87 -4.14 -13.01
CA SER A 78 -24.63 -3.57 -11.89
C SER A 78 -24.66 -2.04 -11.98
N LYS A 79 -25.84 -1.45 -11.83
CA LYS A 79 -26.01 0.02 -11.81
C LYS A 79 -25.18 0.66 -10.68
N SER A 80 -24.86 -0.09 -9.63
CA SER A 80 -23.94 0.30 -8.56
C SER A 80 -22.65 -0.53 -8.65
N LEU A 81 -21.60 0.08 -9.21
CA LEU A 81 -20.23 -0.39 -9.02
C LEU A 81 -19.73 0.16 -7.69
N ASP A 82 -19.61 -0.71 -6.68
CA ASP A 82 -18.99 -0.34 -5.41
C ASP A 82 -17.51 -0.06 -5.64
N TRP A 83 -17.17 1.22 -5.58
CA TRP A 83 -15.82 1.70 -5.86
C TRP A 83 -15.05 1.87 -4.56
N PHE A 84 -14.08 0.99 -4.30
CA PHE A 84 -13.24 0.97 -3.09
C PHE A 84 -12.29 2.18 -2.90
N ARG A 85 -12.53 3.30 -3.60
CA ARG A 85 -11.70 4.52 -3.55
C ARG A 85 -11.64 5.14 -2.15
N TRP A 86 -12.73 5.06 -1.39
CA TRP A 86 -12.84 5.75 -0.10
C TRP A 86 -11.86 5.22 0.95
N ASN A 87 -11.57 3.92 0.94
CA ASN A 87 -10.64 3.32 1.90
C ASN A 87 -9.22 3.89 1.74
N VAL A 88 -8.80 4.12 0.49
CA VAL A 88 -7.50 4.72 0.18
C VAL A 88 -7.47 6.18 0.60
N HIS A 89 -8.51 6.95 0.26
CA HIS A 89 -8.61 8.36 0.65
C HIS A 89 -8.59 8.53 2.17
N ALA A 90 -9.40 7.75 2.90
CA ALA A 90 -9.47 7.79 4.35
C ALA A 90 -8.11 7.45 4.98
N THR A 91 -7.44 6.38 4.51
CA THR A 91 -6.13 5.99 5.04
C THR A 91 -5.07 7.06 4.78
N TRP A 92 -5.02 7.61 3.56
CA TRP A 92 -4.06 8.64 3.19
C TRP A 92 -4.26 9.94 3.99
N LEU A 93 -5.51 10.43 4.07
CA LEU A 93 -5.83 11.65 4.80
C LEU A 93 -5.51 11.52 6.29
N THR A 94 -5.85 10.40 6.90
CA THR A 94 -5.61 10.19 8.34
C THR A 94 -4.16 9.90 8.67
N GLY A 95 -3.43 9.23 7.77
CA GLY A 95 -1.99 9.05 7.89
C GLY A 95 -1.23 10.38 7.77
N GLY A 96 -1.62 11.21 6.80
CA GLY A 96 -1.09 12.56 6.65
C GLY A 96 -1.40 13.44 7.86
N ALA A 97 -2.63 13.38 8.39
CA ALA A 97 -3.01 14.11 9.60
C ALA A 97 -2.17 13.66 10.82
N LEU A 98 -1.92 12.36 10.98
CA LEU A 98 -1.04 11.84 12.04
C LEU A 98 0.40 12.32 11.85
N LEU A 99 0.93 12.28 10.63
CA LEU A 99 2.29 12.73 10.37
C LEU A 99 2.45 14.22 10.71
N ILE A 100 1.49 15.05 10.28
CA ILE A 100 1.49 16.48 10.59
C ILE A 100 1.38 16.71 12.11
N LEU A 101 0.40 16.09 12.76
CA LEU A 101 0.14 16.31 14.19
C LEU A 101 1.31 15.86 15.07
N LEU A 102 1.86 14.67 14.81
CA LEU A 102 2.90 14.09 15.65
C LEU A 102 4.29 14.61 15.29
N TYR A 103 4.64 14.64 14.01
CA TYR A 103 6.03 14.87 13.61
C TYR A 103 6.31 16.29 13.17
N TYR A 104 5.30 17.08 12.81
CA TYR A 104 5.51 18.48 12.38
C TYR A 104 5.09 19.48 13.44
N VAL A 105 3.92 19.30 14.05
CA VAL A 105 3.51 20.13 15.20
C VAL A 105 4.32 19.75 16.45
N GLY A 106 4.58 18.45 16.66
CA GLY A 106 5.42 17.94 17.75
C GLY A 106 6.90 17.74 17.40
N ALA A 107 7.42 18.46 16.39
CA ALA A 107 8.74 18.20 15.79
C ALA A 107 9.90 18.17 16.82
N ASP A 108 9.89 19.07 17.80
CA ASP A 108 10.91 19.13 18.86
C ASP A 108 11.05 17.84 19.67
N THR A 109 9.95 17.08 19.78
CA THR A 109 9.87 15.89 20.62
C THR A 109 9.88 14.58 19.84
N HIS A 110 9.44 14.60 18.59
CA HIS A 110 9.15 13.40 17.82
C HIS A 110 9.94 13.30 16.52
N LEU A 111 10.51 14.42 16.02
CA LEU A 111 11.27 14.43 14.77
C LEU A 111 12.76 14.60 15.03
N LEU A 112 13.11 15.47 15.97
CA LEU A 112 14.48 15.76 16.36
C LEU A 112 14.95 14.91 17.53
N ASP A 113 16.26 14.67 17.52
CA ASP A 113 16.99 14.11 18.64
C ASP A 113 18.31 14.91 18.78
N PRO A 114 18.40 15.84 19.75
CA PRO A 114 19.56 16.69 19.94
C PRO A 114 20.86 15.92 20.23
N ASP A 115 20.75 14.73 20.82
CA ASP A 115 21.89 13.88 21.13
C ASP A 115 22.43 13.17 19.87
N LYS A 116 21.58 13.02 18.85
CA LYS A 116 21.91 12.37 17.58
C LYS A 116 22.39 13.35 16.50
N SER A 117 21.74 14.50 16.38
CA SER A 117 21.97 15.45 15.28
C SER A 117 21.71 16.88 15.72
N SER A 118 22.62 17.79 15.39
CA SER A 118 22.53 19.22 15.72
C SER A 118 21.75 20.04 14.69
N ILE A 119 20.93 19.40 13.85
CA ILE A 119 20.14 20.09 12.82
C ILE A 119 18.98 20.87 13.43
N GLY A 120 18.65 22.00 12.83
CA GLY A 120 17.47 22.77 13.23
C GLY A 120 16.15 22.12 12.77
N ILE A 121 15.05 22.49 13.43
CA ILE A 121 13.68 22.02 13.13
C ILE A 121 13.32 22.18 11.66
N PHE A 122 13.62 23.35 11.07
CA PHE A 122 13.32 23.60 9.66
C PHE A 122 14.02 22.61 8.73
N THR A 123 15.30 22.32 8.97
CA THR A 123 16.07 21.34 8.22
C THR A 123 15.49 19.93 8.39
N ALA A 124 15.11 19.54 9.61
CA ALA A 124 14.47 18.24 9.86
C ALA A 124 13.13 18.10 9.12
N LEU A 125 12.29 19.15 9.10
CA LEU A 125 11.05 19.18 8.32
C LEU A 125 11.32 19.05 6.81
N CYS A 126 12.34 19.74 6.29
CA CYS A 126 12.74 19.63 4.89
C CYS A 126 13.27 18.22 4.55
N ILE A 127 14.06 17.60 5.42
CA ILE A 127 14.54 16.22 5.24
C ILE A 127 13.35 15.26 5.24
N SER A 128 12.45 15.41 6.21
CA SER A 128 11.23 14.61 6.32
C SER A 128 10.36 14.69 5.06
N LEU A 129 9.87 15.88 4.71
CA LEU A 129 9.02 16.10 3.54
C LEU A 129 9.75 15.76 2.23
N GLY A 130 11.02 16.15 2.15
CA GLY A 130 11.89 15.87 1.02
C GLY A 130 12.03 14.37 0.78
N SER A 131 12.20 13.56 1.83
CA SER A 131 12.29 12.10 1.71
C SER A 131 11.01 11.46 1.15
N LEU A 132 9.84 11.96 1.55
CA LEU A 132 8.55 11.47 1.04
C LEU A 132 8.37 11.82 -0.43
N VAL A 133 8.60 13.08 -0.79
CA VAL A 133 8.43 13.58 -2.17
C VAL A 133 9.46 12.95 -3.10
N LEU A 134 10.75 13.02 -2.73
CA LEU A 134 11.84 12.48 -3.54
C LEU A 134 11.74 10.97 -3.65
N GLY A 135 11.46 10.26 -2.55
CA GLY A 135 11.30 8.81 -2.56
C GLY A 135 10.15 8.37 -3.46
N TRP A 136 9.03 9.09 -3.43
CA TRP A 136 7.91 8.84 -4.35
C TRP A 136 8.30 9.04 -5.81
N PHE A 137 8.99 10.14 -6.14
CA PHE A 137 9.47 10.38 -7.50
C PHE A 137 10.46 9.32 -7.98
N ILE A 138 11.43 8.94 -7.15
CA ILE A 138 12.37 7.86 -7.46
C ILE A 138 11.61 6.58 -7.78
N TYR A 139 10.65 6.19 -6.93
CA TYR A 139 9.84 5.00 -7.14
C TYR A 139 8.99 5.08 -8.44
N ASP A 140 8.30 6.19 -8.69
CA ASP A 140 7.49 6.38 -9.91
C ASP A 140 8.37 6.37 -11.18
N SER A 141 9.55 7.01 -11.13
CA SER A 141 10.53 6.97 -12.22
C SER A 141 11.04 5.56 -12.50
N LEU A 142 11.36 4.78 -11.46
CA LEU A 142 11.73 3.37 -11.61
C LEU A 142 10.60 2.55 -12.25
N CYS A 143 9.35 2.78 -11.84
CA CYS A 143 8.18 2.11 -12.41
C CYS A 143 7.89 2.52 -13.87
N ARG A 144 8.22 3.75 -14.28
CA ARG A 144 8.03 4.20 -15.67
C ARG A 144 9.13 3.72 -16.61
N SER A 145 10.26 3.28 -16.07
CA SER A 145 11.38 2.78 -16.87
C SER A 145 11.17 1.33 -17.34
N SER A 146 12.03 0.86 -18.25
CA SER A 146 12.06 -0.54 -18.70
C SER A 146 12.38 -1.54 -17.57
N LEU A 147 12.82 -1.05 -16.41
CA LEU A 147 13.11 -1.86 -15.23
C LEU A 147 11.86 -2.59 -14.72
N ILE A 148 10.65 -2.05 -14.93
CA ILE A 148 9.41 -2.69 -14.50
C ILE A 148 9.21 -4.08 -15.12
N ASN A 149 9.82 -4.33 -16.29
CA ASN A 149 9.78 -5.63 -16.97
C ASN A 149 10.80 -6.64 -16.39
N HIS A 150 11.72 -6.19 -15.53
CA HIS A 150 12.79 -6.98 -14.94
C HIS A 150 12.59 -7.13 -13.43
N GLY A 151 11.55 -7.88 -13.02
CA GLY A 151 11.07 -7.93 -11.64
C GLY A 151 12.13 -8.22 -10.56
N ARG A 152 13.09 -9.13 -10.82
CA ARG A 152 14.18 -9.41 -9.87
C ARG A 152 15.09 -8.19 -9.67
N LEU A 153 15.51 -7.56 -10.77
CA LEU A 153 16.37 -6.38 -10.72
C LEU A 153 15.64 -5.19 -10.07
N PHE A 154 14.35 -5.02 -10.39
CA PHE A 154 13.50 -4.00 -9.77
C PHE A 154 13.47 -4.14 -8.24
N VAL A 155 13.28 -5.37 -7.73
CA VAL A 155 13.24 -5.62 -6.28
C VAL A 155 14.59 -5.31 -5.62
N VAL A 156 15.72 -5.72 -6.22
CA VAL A 156 17.06 -5.43 -5.68
C VAL A 156 17.30 -3.92 -5.62
N ILE A 157 16.96 -3.19 -6.68
CA ILE A 157 17.11 -1.73 -6.71
C ILE A 157 16.23 -1.05 -5.66
N ILE A 158 14.97 -1.47 -5.52
CA ILE A 158 14.06 -0.92 -4.50
C ILE A 158 14.56 -1.18 -3.09
N ILE A 159 15.09 -2.38 -2.79
CA ILE A 159 15.70 -2.67 -1.50
C ILE A 159 16.93 -1.76 -1.26
N GLY A 160 17.75 -1.52 -2.29
CA GLY A 160 18.88 -0.59 -2.20
C GLY A 160 18.44 0.85 -1.93
N CYS A 161 17.45 1.36 -2.67
CA CYS A 161 16.88 2.69 -2.43
C CYS A 161 16.26 2.80 -1.03
N PHE A 162 15.55 1.76 -0.59
CA PHE A 162 14.98 1.69 0.76
C PHE A 162 16.06 1.74 1.83
N ALA A 163 17.15 0.98 1.66
CA ALA A 163 18.28 0.96 2.58
C ALA A 163 18.98 2.33 2.68
N ILE A 164 19.25 2.97 1.54
CA ILE A 164 19.86 4.31 1.49
C ILE A 164 18.96 5.33 2.19
N CYS A 165 17.66 5.34 1.88
CA CYS A 165 16.72 6.28 2.48
C CYS A 165 16.59 6.04 4.00
N SER A 166 16.49 4.77 4.42
CA SER A 166 16.47 4.39 5.83
C SER A 166 17.71 4.85 6.57
N PHE A 167 18.90 4.63 6.00
CA PHE A 167 20.16 5.06 6.59
C PHE A 167 20.21 6.58 6.71
N LEU A 168 19.92 7.31 5.63
CA LEU A 168 19.95 8.77 5.65
C LEU A 168 18.96 9.37 6.66
N LEU A 169 17.72 8.87 6.70
CA LEU A 169 16.74 9.33 7.69
C LEU A 169 17.18 9.02 9.11
N ASP A 170 17.78 7.84 9.34
CA ASP A 170 18.35 7.49 10.62
C ASP A 170 19.47 8.47 11.02
N GLN A 171 20.38 8.85 10.12
CA GLN A 171 21.47 9.77 10.48
C GLN A 171 21.00 11.16 10.95
N PHE A 172 19.85 11.65 10.47
CA PHE A 172 19.43 13.02 10.71
C PHE A 172 18.22 13.16 11.64
N LEU A 173 17.35 12.17 11.70
CA LEU A 173 16.12 12.21 12.48
C LEU A 173 16.20 11.24 13.67
N GLN A 174 15.31 11.45 14.63
CA GLN A 174 15.11 10.52 15.74
C GLN A 174 14.85 9.09 15.24
N ASN A 175 15.37 8.07 15.93
CA ASN A 175 15.27 6.65 15.55
C ASN A 175 13.84 6.22 15.17
N ARG A 176 12.87 6.56 16.03
CA ARG A 176 11.45 6.27 15.80
C ARG A 176 10.89 7.04 14.60
N ALA A 177 11.32 8.29 14.41
CA ALA A 177 10.90 9.10 13.28
C ALA A 177 11.32 8.46 11.97
N ALA A 178 12.57 7.97 11.85
CA ALA A 178 13.04 7.30 10.64
C ALA A 178 12.13 6.13 10.24
N TYR A 179 11.70 5.30 11.21
CA TYR A 179 10.76 4.20 10.99
C TYR A 179 9.40 4.68 10.47
N ILE A 180 8.81 5.68 11.13
CA ILE A 180 7.50 6.21 10.72
C ILE A 180 7.58 6.88 9.35
N HIS A 181 8.67 7.59 9.03
CA HIS A 181 8.85 8.24 7.73
C HIS A 181 9.05 7.23 6.60
N MET A 182 9.77 6.15 6.84
CA MET A 182 9.90 5.06 5.85
C MET A 182 8.57 4.34 5.62
N GLY A 183 7.77 4.14 6.68
CA GLY A 183 6.41 3.67 6.53
C GLY A 183 5.53 4.66 5.77
N ALA A 184 5.58 5.95 6.11
CA ALA A 184 4.84 6.99 5.41
C ALA A 184 5.23 7.08 3.92
N LEU A 185 6.51 6.90 3.58
CA LEU A 185 7.00 6.83 2.20
C LEU A 185 6.37 5.65 1.45
N ILE A 186 6.39 4.45 2.04
CA ILE A 186 5.73 3.28 1.45
C ILE A 186 4.24 3.58 1.25
N GLY A 187 3.57 4.12 2.26
CA GLY A 187 2.16 4.52 2.19
C GLY A 187 1.87 5.54 1.09
N ALA A 188 2.75 6.53 0.90
CA ALA A 188 2.66 7.54 -0.15
C ALA A 188 2.80 6.94 -1.55
N CYS A 189 3.78 6.05 -1.75
CA CYS A 189 3.91 5.27 -2.98
C CYS A 189 2.65 4.43 -3.25
N MET A 190 2.12 3.77 -2.22
CA MET A 190 0.92 2.95 -2.34
C MET A 190 -0.33 3.77 -2.70
N ALA A 191 -0.53 4.91 -2.05
CA ALA A 191 -1.64 5.81 -2.35
C ALA A 191 -1.48 6.43 -3.75
N GLY A 192 -0.27 6.85 -4.11
CA GLY A 192 0.05 7.36 -5.45
C GLY A 192 -0.21 6.35 -6.56
N ASN A 193 0.14 5.07 -6.34
CA ASN A 193 -0.20 3.98 -7.27
C ASN A 193 -1.70 3.92 -7.52
N VAL A 194 -2.52 4.11 -6.48
CA VAL A 194 -3.96 4.12 -6.63
C VAL A 194 -4.42 5.35 -7.40
N PHE A 195 -4.06 6.55 -6.94
CA PHE A 195 -4.60 7.80 -7.49
C PHE A 195 -4.14 8.07 -8.93
N TYR A 196 -2.88 7.76 -9.26
CA TYR A 196 -2.30 8.13 -10.55
C TYR A 196 -2.26 7.01 -11.58
N LYS A 197 -2.41 5.74 -11.17
CA LYS A 197 -2.32 4.59 -12.10
C LYS A 197 -3.57 3.74 -12.07
N ILE A 198 -3.97 3.22 -10.91
CA ILE A 198 -5.08 2.26 -10.83
C ILE A 198 -6.42 2.94 -11.11
N LEU A 199 -6.71 4.07 -10.46
CA LEU A 199 -7.99 4.77 -10.59
C LEU A 199 -8.25 5.28 -12.02
N PRO A 200 -7.26 5.90 -12.71
CA PRO A 200 -7.45 6.29 -14.11
C PRO A 200 -7.67 5.09 -15.04
N CYS A 201 -6.95 3.98 -14.83
CA CYS A 201 -7.14 2.76 -15.63
C CYS A 201 -8.53 2.14 -15.42
N GLN A 202 -9.01 2.12 -14.16
CA GLN A 202 -10.37 1.68 -13.84
C GLN A 202 -11.43 2.58 -14.48
N ARG A 203 -11.22 3.91 -14.45
CA ARG A 203 -12.15 4.86 -15.08
C ARG A 203 -12.19 4.69 -16.59
N TYR A 204 -11.04 4.49 -17.23
CA TYR A 204 -10.96 4.15 -18.66
C TYR A 204 -11.76 2.88 -18.97
N LEU A 205 -11.55 1.81 -18.20
CA LEU A 205 -12.26 0.54 -18.38
C LEU A 205 -13.78 0.76 -18.31
N ILE A 206 -14.26 1.42 -17.26
CA ILE A 206 -15.70 1.70 -17.08
C ILE A 206 -16.26 2.52 -18.25
N ASN A 207 -15.53 3.53 -18.72
CA ASN A 207 -15.98 4.40 -19.81
C ASN A 207 -16.07 3.65 -21.15
N GLU A 208 -15.11 2.78 -21.46
CA GLU A 208 -15.15 1.96 -22.69
C GLU A 208 -16.33 1.00 -22.66
N LEU A 209 -16.56 0.36 -21.51
CA LEU A 209 -17.68 -0.57 -21.33
C LEU A 209 -19.03 0.13 -21.38
N ALA A 210 -19.16 1.29 -20.73
CA ALA A 210 -20.37 2.11 -20.81
C ALA A 210 -20.68 2.57 -22.23
N ALA A 211 -19.66 2.67 -23.10
CA ALA A 211 -19.81 3.00 -24.50
C ALA A 211 -19.95 1.77 -25.43
N GLY A 212 -20.09 0.55 -24.87
CA GLY A 212 -20.24 -0.69 -25.63
C GLY A 212 -18.98 -1.12 -26.40
N ARG A 213 -17.81 -0.58 -26.05
CA ARG A 213 -16.53 -0.92 -26.70
C ARG A 213 -15.75 -1.96 -25.92
N ILE A 214 -14.94 -2.73 -26.63
CA ILE A 214 -13.99 -3.67 -26.03
C ILE A 214 -12.76 -2.87 -25.56
N PRO A 215 -12.47 -2.80 -24.24
CA PRO A 215 -11.35 -2.02 -23.74
C PRO A 215 -10.00 -2.62 -24.16
N ALA A 216 -9.03 -1.76 -24.46
CA ALA A 216 -7.66 -2.22 -24.73
C ALA A 216 -7.04 -2.89 -23.49
N PRO A 217 -6.20 -3.93 -23.66
CA PRO A 217 -5.63 -4.68 -22.53
C PRO A 217 -4.57 -3.89 -21.73
N GLY A 218 -3.93 -2.89 -22.36
CA GLY A 218 -2.82 -2.13 -21.77
C GLY A 218 -3.12 -1.52 -20.39
N PRO A 219 -4.17 -0.69 -20.24
CA PRO A 219 -4.54 -0.10 -18.95
C PRO A 219 -4.81 -1.13 -17.85
N GLY A 220 -5.40 -2.28 -18.18
CA GLY A 220 -5.61 -3.37 -17.24
C GLY A 220 -4.31 -4.00 -16.74
N ILE A 221 -3.35 -4.20 -17.63
CA ILE A 221 -2.01 -4.71 -17.29
C ILE A 221 -1.30 -3.72 -16.36
N VAL A 222 -1.32 -2.43 -16.70
CA VAL A 222 -0.74 -1.35 -15.88
C VAL A 222 -1.35 -1.37 -14.47
N ALA A 223 -2.67 -1.30 -14.35
CA ALA A 223 -3.35 -1.32 -13.06
C ALA A 223 -2.98 -2.55 -12.21
N ARG A 224 -2.86 -3.72 -12.85
CA ARG A 224 -2.49 -4.97 -12.17
C ARG A 224 -1.05 -4.93 -11.62
N ILE A 225 -0.10 -4.36 -12.34
CA ILE A 225 1.30 -4.26 -11.85
C ILE A 225 1.36 -3.39 -10.59
N TYR A 226 0.76 -2.19 -10.63
CA TYR A 226 0.74 -1.29 -9.48
C TYR A 226 -0.06 -1.84 -8.29
N ALA A 227 -1.16 -2.56 -8.54
CA ALA A 227 -1.88 -3.28 -7.49
C ALA A 227 -1.01 -4.38 -6.87
N THR A 228 -0.19 -5.06 -7.67
CA THR A 228 0.76 -6.08 -7.19
C THR A 228 1.83 -5.44 -6.30
N HIS A 229 2.39 -4.28 -6.68
CA HIS A 229 3.33 -3.54 -5.84
C HIS A 229 2.74 -3.18 -4.48
N ASN A 230 1.54 -2.57 -4.46
CA ASN A 230 0.83 -2.27 -3.21
C ASN A 230 0.64 -3.50 -2.34
N HIS A 231 0.34 -4.63 -2.99
CA HIS A 231 0.15 -5.86 -2.28
C HIS A 231 1.42 -6.38 -1.59
N TYR A 232 2.56 -6.35 -2.27
CA TYR A 232 3.84 -6.71 -1.67
C TYR A 232 4.27 -5.75 -0.57
N ALA A 233 3.98 -4.46 -0.73
CA ALA A 233 4.34 -3.41 0.23
C ALA A 233 3.51 -3.46 1.53
N ALA A 234 2.31 -4.05 1.51
CA ALA A 234 1.41 -4.06 2.66
C ALA A 234 1.98 -4.75 3.92
N PHE A 235 2.65 -5.90 3.77
CA PHE A 235 3.23 -6.63 4.91
C PHE A 235 4.43 -5.89 5.53
N PRO A 236 5.43 -5.43 4.74
CA PRO A 236 6.46 -4.52 5.21
C PRO A 236 5.88 -3.31 5.95
N MET A 237 4.88 -2.67 5.37
CA MET A 237 4.24 -1.49 5.95
C MET A 237 3.67 -1.77 7.34
N ILE A 238 2.91 -2.86 7.50
CA ILE A 238 2.34 -3.27 8.78
C ILE A 238 3.46 -3.53 9.81
N PHE A 239 4.52 -4.25 9.43
CA PHE A 239 5.63 -4.51 10.35
C PHE A 239 6.38 -3.25 10.77
N ILE A 240 6.61 -2.31 9.87
CA ILE A 240 7.28 -1.05 10.19
C ILE A 240 6.43 -0.23 11.17
N MET A 241 5.11 -0.18 10.94
CA MET A 241 4.18 0.52 11.82
C MET A 241 4.15 -0.10 13.22
N ILE A 242 4.05 -1.43 13.32
CA ILE A 242 4.10 -2.14 14.61
C ILE A 242 5.47 -1.98 15.27
N GLY A 243 6.56 -2.15 14.51
CA GLY A 243 7.94 -2.10 15.00
C GLY A 243 8.30 -0.78 15.66
N SER A 244 7.69 0.33 15.22
CA SER A 244 7.85 1.66 15.84
C SER A 244 7.38 1.74 17.31
N HIS A 245 6.64 0.74 17.79
CA HIS A 245 6.20 0.63 19.19
C HIS A 245 7.14 -0.17 20.07
N PHE A 246 8.20 -0.76 19.52
CA PHE A 246 9.13 -1.62 20.25
C PHE A 246 10.55 -1.05 20.19
N PRO A 247 11.01 -0.31 21.22
CA PRO A 247 12.32 0.36 21.21
C PRO A 247 13.49 -0.55 20.87
N PHE A 248 13.49 -1.81 21.31
CA PHE A 248 14.59 -2.74 21.01
C PHE A 248 14.84 -2.96 19.50
N ILE A 249 13.88 -2.62 18.63
CA ILE A 249 13.98 -2.76 17.17
C ILE A 249 14.70 -1.57 16.54
N PHE A 250 14.51 -0.35 17.07
CA PHE A 250 14.98 0.88 16.43
C PHE A 250 15.97 1.67 17.27
N ASP A 251 16.02 1.45 18.59
CA ASP A 251 16.75 2.27 19.55
C ASP A 251 18.16 1.74 19.82
N HIS A 252 18.95 1.64 18.76
CA HIS A 252 20.36 1.23 18.78
C HIS A 252 21.07 1.68 17.50
N ASP A 253 22.41 1.70 17.49
CA ASP A 253 23.27 2.22 16.40
C ASP A 253 23.04 1.61 15.01
N HIS A 254 22.33 0.50 14.96
CA HIS A 254 22.04 -0.27 13.76
C HIS A 254 20.53 -0.46 13.53
N GLY A 255 19.69 0.38 14.14
CA GLY A 255 18.23 0.31 14.03
C GLY A 255 17.76 0.39 12.57
N TRP A 256 18.46 1.13 11.71
CA TRP A 256 18.17 1.18 10.27
C TRP A 256 18.34 -0.18 9.54
N LEU A 257 19.25 -1.06 10.01
CA LEU A 257 19.39 -2.41 9.47
C LEU A 257 18.19 -3.28 9.83
N ALA A 258 17.66 -3.13 11.05
CA ALA A 258 16.44 -3.82 11.46
C ALA A 258 15.25 -3.40 10.58
N LEU A 259 15.18 -2.13 10.16
CA LEU A 259 14.15 -1.65 9.24
C LEU A 259 14.25 -2.34 7.88
N ILE A 260 15.45 -2.49 7.33
CA ILE A 260 15.69 -3.23 6.08
C ILE A 260 15.30 -4.70 6.24
N ALA A 261 15.68 -5.33 7.36
CA ALA A 261 15.34 -6.72 7.64
C ALA A 261 13.81 -6.90 7.69
N LEU A 262 13.09 -6.04 8.41
CA LEU A 262 11.62 -6.06 8.47
C LEU A 262 10.99 -5.88 7.09
N PHE A 263 11.54 -4.98 6.27
CA PHE A 263 11.06 -4.78 4.90
C PHE A 263 11.22 -6.04 4.05
N VAL A 264 12.41 -6.66 4.06
CA VAL A 264 12.69 -7.89 3.31
C VAL A 264 11.85 -9.06 3.82
N ILE A 265 11.77 -9.26 5.14
CA ILE A 265 10.95 -10.30 5.77
C ILE A 265 9.48 -10.13 5.40
N GLY A 266 8.95 -8.91 5.46
CA GLY A 266 7.58 -8.60 5.06
C GLY A 266 7.29 -8.98 3.60
N ILE A 267 8.18 -8.62 2.67
CA ILE A 267 8.05 -9.01 1.25
C ILE A 267 8.07 -10.53 1.11
N ARG A 268 8.99 -11.22 1.79
CA ARG A 268 9.14 -12.68 1.70
C ARG A 268 7.94 -13.42 2.25
N ILE A 269 7.42 -13.00 3.40
CA ILE A 269 6.19 -13.56 3.99
C ILE A 269 5.03 -13.37 3.02
N ARG A 270 4.87 -12.15 2.46
CA ARG A 270 3.80 -11.92 1.48
C ARG A 270 3.96 -12.79 0.23
N HIS A 271 5.18 -12.94 -0.26
CA HIS A 271 5.47 -13.80 -1.40
C HIS A 271 5.06 -15.25 -1.13
N TYR A 272 5.40 -15.78 0.05
CA TYR A 272 5.01 -17.13 0.48
C TYR A 272 3.49 -17.33 0.46
N PHE A 273 2.71 -16.38 1.00
CA PHE A 273 1.24 -16.45 0.95
C PHE A 273 0.71 -16.41 -0.49
N ILE A 274 1.27 -15.59 -1.37
CA ILE A 274 0.85 -15.52 -2.78
C ILE A 274 1.08 -16.86 -3.49
N LEU A 275 2.24 -17.47 -3.29
CA LEU A 275 2.57 -18.80 -3.82
C LEU A 275 1.59 -19.85 -3.29
N GLY A 276 1.33 -19.85 -1.98
CA GLY A 276 0.32 -20.72 -1.35
C GLY A 276 -1.07 -20.62 -1.98
N HIS A 277 -1.54 -19.42 -2.29
CA HIS A 277 -2.83 -19.21 -2.99
C HIS A 277 -2.84 -19.75 -4.43
N ARG A 278 -1.67 -19.86 -5.07
CA ARG A 278 -1.52 -20.42 -6.42
C ARG A 278 -1.29 -21.93 -6.43
N GLY A 279 -1.15 -22.55 -5.25
CA GLY A 279 -0.85 -23.98 -5.12
C GLY A 279 0.60 -24.35 -5.46
N THR A 280 1.49 -23.36 -5.60
CA THR A 280 2.93 -23.58 -5.74
C THR A 280 3.59 -23.22 -4.40
N ARG A 281 4.45 -24.06 -3.83
CA ARG A 281 5.17 -23.76 -2.58
C ARG A 281 6.65 -23.65 -2.85
#